data_AF-A0A358GIW5-F1
#
_entry.id   AF-A0A358GIW5-F1
#
_cell.length_a   1.000
_cell.length_b   1.000
_cell.length_c   1.000
_cell.angle_alpha   90.00
_cell.angle_beta   90.00
_cell.angle_gamma   90.00
#
_symmetry.space_group_name_H-M   'P 1'
#
loop_
_entity.id
_entity.type
_entity.pdbx_description
1 polymer ?
#
loop_
_entity_poly.entity_id
_entity_poly.type
_entity_poly.pdbx_seq_one_letter_code
_entity_poly.pdbx_strand_id
1 'polypeptide(L)'
;MGILSGNPKNEPLHYGEIFSVWQCSMVAKGAVSCYQAFLNHAGDKDLKKLLDDLLDQAKLEIKECDTLLTENGIAPAPMLPERPPVKLDDIPAGARFTDPEIAAKLAADTSLGLVAASQVIGQSIREDIGALFAKYHVTKTALGVRILQMNKEKGWLVPPPLQIKRPESDES
;
A
#
# COMPACT_ATOMS: atom_id res chain seq x y z
N MET A 1 -15.12 33.74 -14.97
CA MET A 1 -15.00 32.27 -14.81
C MET A 1 -13.53 31.96 -14.64
N GLY A 2 -13.17 31.10 -13.68
CA GLY A 2 -11.79 30.67 -13.48
C GLY A 2 -11.29 29.82 -14.65
N ILE A 3 -9.98 29.76 -14.84
CA ILE A 3 -9.33 29.07 -15.97
C ILE A 3 -9.53 27.54 -15.88
N LEU A 4 -9.92 27.02 -14.70
CA LEU A 4 -10.17 25.61 -14.37
C LEU A 4 -11.57 25.46 -13.75
N SER A 5 -12.63 25.57 -14.55
CA SER A 5 -14.02 25.49 -14.05
C SER A 5 -14.91 24.55 -14.87
N GLY A 6 -14.28 23.70 -15.68
CA GLY A 6 -14.94 22.75 -16.57
C GLY A 6 -15.00 21.34 -15.99
N ASN A 7 -15.02 20.33 -16.86
CA ASN A 7 -14.79 18.95 -16.44
C ASN A 7 -13.30 18.78 -16.11
N PRO A 8 -12.93 18.39 -14.86
CA PRO A 8 -11.53 18.28 -14.44
C PRO A 8 -10.69 17.37 -15.33
N LYS A 9 -11.32 16.35 -15.94
CA LYS A 9 -10.63 15.42 -16.85
C LYS A 9 -10.14 16.05 -18.15
N ASN A 10 -10.69 17.21 -18.52
CA ASN A 10 -10.26 17.97 -19.70
C ASN A 10 -9.13 18.96 -19.36
N GLU A 11 -8.78 19.10 -18.09
CA GLU A 11 -7.73 19.99 -17.63
C GLU A 11 -6.38 19.28 -17.71
N PRO A 12 -5.29 20.00 -18.02
CA PRO A 12 -3.97 19.41 -18.05
C PRO A 12 -3.55 18.97 -16.64
N LEU A 13 -2.93 17.80 -16.53
CA LEU A 13 -2.23 17.40 -15.31
C LEU A 13 -1.02 18.32 -15.10
N HIS A 14 -0.78 18.79 -13.88
CA HIS A 14 0.49 19.44 -13.57
C HIS A 14 1.59 18.39 -13.34
N TYR A 15 2.86 18.80 -13.41
CA TYR A 15 3.99 17.88 -13.31
C TYR A 15 4.02 17.04 -12.01
N GLY A 16 3.50 17.58 -10.92
CA GLY A 16 3.41 16.86 -9.64
C GLY A 16 2.37 15.73 -9.67
N GLU A 17 1.20 15.96 -10.27
CA GLU A 17 0.21 14.90 -10.52
C GLU A 17 0.76 13.83 -11.46
N ILE A 18 1.39 14.24 -12.56
CA ILE A 18 2.01 13.31 -13.53
C ILE A 18 3.00 12.39 -12.82
N PHE A 19 3.96 12.97 -12.09
CA PHE A 19 4.97 12.21 -11.38
C PHE A 19 4.35 11.31 -10.30
N SER A 20 3.36 11.82 -9.55
CA SER A 20 2.72 11.08 -8.46
C SER A 20 1.93 9.86 -8.95
N VAL A 21 1.15 10.00 -10.04
CA VAL A 21 0.42 8.89 -10.64
C VAL A 21 1.40 7.87 -11.23
N TRP A 22 2.43 8.34 -11.94
CA TRP A 22 3.48 7.48 -12.48
C TRP A 22 4.21 6.70 -11.37
N GLN A 23 4.56 7.37 -10.28
CA GLN A 23 5.22 6.77 -9.13
C GLN A 23 4.30 5.76 -8.43
N CYS A 24 3.01 6.07 -8.28
CA CYS A 24 2.03 5.15 -7.73
C CYS A 24 1.94 3.86 -8.55
N SER A 25 1.82 3.98 -9.88
CA SER A 25 1.87 2.84 -10.80
C SER A 25 3.15 2.02 -10.62
N MET A 26 4.31 2.66 -10.63
CA MET A 26 5.61 2.00 -10.46
C MET A 26 5.72 1.24 -9.14
N VAL A 27 5.34 1.88 -8.02
CA VAL A 27 5.40 1.27 -6.69
C VAL A 27 4.41 0.12 -6.58
N ALA A 28 3.19 0.24 -7.13
CA ALA A 28 2.21 -0.83 -7.12
C ALA A 28 2.69 -2.07 -7.90
N LYS A 29 3.39 -1.89 -9.04
CA LYS A 29 4.05 -2.99 -9.78
C LYS A 29 5.14 -3.67 -8.96
N GLY A 30 5.95 -2.90 -8.25
CA GLY A 30 6.91 -3.42 -7.29
C GLY A 30 6.24 -4.20 -6.16
N ALA A 31 5.15 -3.67 -5.61
CA ALA A 31 4.38 -4.32 -4.55
C ALA A 31 3.80 -5.67 -5.02
N VAL A 32 3.24 -5.75 -6.23
CA VAL A 32 2.78 -7.03 -6.81
C VAL A 32 3.91 -8.06 -6.83
N SER A 33 5.09 -7.71 -7.33
CA SER A 33 6.23 -8.63 -7.36
C SER A 33 6.68 -9.07 -5.97
N CYS A 34 6.75 -8.13 -5.01
CA CYS A 34 7.14 -8.43 -3.63
C CYS A 34 6.08 -9.28 -2.90
N TYR A 35 4.80 -8.97 -3.05
CA TYR A 35 3.72 -9.68 -2.36
C TYR A 35 3.52 -11.08 -2.90
N GLN A 36 3.71 -11.30 -4.22
CA GLN A 36 3.80 -12.65 -4.78
C GLN A 36 4.97 -13.44 -4.18
N ALA A 37 6.13 -12.81 -3.96
CA ALA A 37 7.22 -13.47 -3.23
C ALA A 37 6.77 -13.78 -1.80
N PHE A 38 6.24 -12.82 -1.06
CA PHE A 38 5.79 -13.06 0.31
C PHE A 38 4.72 -14.15 0.42
N LEU A 39 3.84 -14.31 -0.56
CA LEU A 39 2.88 -15.43 -0.61
C LEU A 39 3.57 -16.81 -0.65
N ASN A 40 4.68 -16.92 -1.39
CA ASN A 40 5.50 -18.14 -1.43
C ASN A 40 6.23 -18.39 -0.09
N HIS A 41 6.60 -17.33 0.61
CA HIS A 41 7.35 -17.39 1.88
C HIS A 41 6.46 -17.50 3.13
N ALA A 42 5.19 -17.12 3.04
CA ALA A 42 4.28 -17.13 4.17
C ALA A 42 3.85 -18.56 4.54
N GLY A 43 3.79 -18.84 5.85
CA GLY A 43 3.22 -20.06 6.42
C GLY A 43 1.80 -19.86 6.95
N ASP A 44 1.56 -18.74 7.62
CA ASP A 44 0.28 -18.41 8.24
C ASP A 44 -0.83 -18.10 7.21
N LYS A 45 -2.03 -18.63 7.47
CA LYS A 45 -3.18 -18.52 6.57
C LYS A 45 -3.82 -17.13 6.57
N ASP A 46 -3.84 -16.46 7.73
CA ASP A 46 -4.44 -15.13 7.85
C ASP A 46 -3.53 -14.09 7.18
N LEU A 47 -2.22 -14.26 7.31
CA LEU A 47 -1.22 -13.48 6.59
C LEU A 47 -1.36 -13.65 5.06
N LYS A 48 -1.54 -14.88 4.57
CA LYS A 48 -1.77 -15.12 3.14
C LYS A 48 -3.02 -14.43 2.62
N LYS A 49 -4.14 -14.53 3.35
CA LYS A 49 -5.37 -13.83 2.98
C LYS A 49 -5.18 -12.31 2.92
N LEU A 50 -4.43 -11.74 3.85
CA LEU A 50 -4.12 -10.31 3.87
C LEU A 50 -3.20 -9.90 2.71
N LEU A 51 -2.23 -10.74 2.34
CA LEU A 51 -1.40 -10.57 1.16
C LEU A 51 -2.22 -10.59 -0.13
N ASP A 52 -3.19 -11.49 -0.25
CA ASP A 52 -4.09 -11.55 -1.41
C ASP A 52 -4.91 -10.26 -1.54
N ASP A 53 -5.48 -9.76 -0.43
CA ASP A 53 -6.22 -8.49 -0.42
C ASP A 53 -5.33 -7.29 -0.82
N LEU A 54 -4.08 -7.27 -0.37
CA LEU A 54 -3.09 -6.24 -0.74
C LEU A 54 -2.65 -6.37 -2.20
N LEU A 55 -2.53 -7.58 -2.72
CA LEU A 55 -2.20 -7.87 -4.11
C LEU A 55 -3.32 -7.38 -5.04
N ASP A 56 -4.57 -7.61 -4.67
CA ASP A 56 -5.74 -7.12 -5.42
C ASP A 56 -5.80 -5.59 -5.42
N GLN A 57 -5.53 -4.96 -4.27
CA GLN A 57 -5.44 -3.50 -4.19
C GLN A 57 -4.31 -2.95 -5.08
N ALA A 58 -3.12 -3.58 -5.08
CA ALA A 58 -2.01 -3.16 -5.92
C ALA A 58 -2.33 -3.32 -7.42
N LYS A 59 -2.98 -4.42 -7.83
CA LYS A 59 -3.43 -4.62 -9.22
C LYS A 59 -4.47 -3.58 -9.65
N LEU A 60 -5.39 -3.19 -8.76
CA LEU A 60 -6.33 -2.12 -9.02
C LEU A 60 -5.61 -0.78 -9.23
N GLU A 61 -4.68 -0.43 -8.34
CA GLU A 61 -3.86 0.79 -8.44
C GLU A 61 -3.08 0.84 -9.76
N ILE A 62 -2.48 -0.27 -10.19
CA ILE A 62 -1.80 -0.37 -11.49
C ILE A 62 -2.78 -0.06 -12.62
N LYS A 63 -3.93 -0.73 -12.65
CA LYS A 63 -4.91 -0.59 -13.73
C LYS A 63 -5.40 0.85 -13.86
N GLU A 64 -5.83 1.45 -12.76
CA GLU A 64 -6.40 2.80 -12.74
C GLU A 64 -5.33 3.86 -13.07
N CYS A 65 -4.12 3.76 -12.49
CA CYS A 65 -3.03 4.70 -12.77
C CYS A 65 -2.47 4.57 -14.19
N ASP A 66 -2.28 3.35 -14.71
CA ASP A 66 -1.78 3.14 -16.08
C ASP A 66 -2.77 3.64 -17.14
N THR A 67 -4.06 3.43 -16.89
CA THR A 67 -5.12 3.97 -17.76
C THR A 67 -5.03 5.48 -17.79
N LEU A 68 -4.95 6.12 -16.62
CA LEU A 68 -4.85 7.58 -16.49
C LEU A 68 -3.62 8.14 -17.22
N LEU A 69 -2.45 7.55 -17.00
CA LEU A 69 -1.22 7.95 -17.67
C LEU A 69 -1.33 7.81 -19.19
N THR A 70 -1.82 6.66 -19.66
CA THR A 70 -1.95 6.35 -21.09
C THR A 70 -2.94 7.29 -21.79
N GLU A 71 -4.09 7.56 -21.18
CA GLU A 71 -5.09 8.51 -21.69
C GLU A 71 -4.54 9.94 -21.80
N ASN A 72 -3.55 10.30 -20.98
CA ASN A 72 -2.85 11.59 -21.01
C ASN A 72 -1.54 11.54 -21.83
N GLY A 73 -1.30 10.48 -22.61
CA GLY A 73 -0.13 10.36 -23.48
C GLY A 73 1.20 10.13 -22.74
N ILE A 74 1.14 9.70 -21.48
CA ILE A 74 2.31 9.45 -20.64
C ILE A 74 2.52 7.94 -20.52
N ALA A 75 3.73 7.48 -20.78
CA ALA A 75 4.07 6.07 -20.65
C ALA A 75 4.13 5.66 -19.16
N PRO A 76 3.39 4.62 -18.73
CA PRO A 76 3.56 4.07 -17.39
C PRO A 76 4.89 3.31 -17.25
N ALA A 77 5.30 3.04 -16.02
CA ALA A 77 6.45 2.17 -15.76
C ALA A 77 6.21 0.74 -16.32
N PRO A 78 7.25 0.01 -16.76
CA PRO A 78 7.07 -1.35 -17.27
C PRO A 78 6.61 -2.30 -16.15
N MET A 79 5.80 -3.30 -16.53
CA MET A 79 5.43 -4.41 -15.63
C MET A 79 6.65 -5.26 -15.28
N LEU A 80 6.70 -5.73 -14.03
CA LEU A 80 7.66 -6.75 -13.62
C LEU A 80 7.13 -8.16 -13.93
N PRO A 81 8.01 -9.15 -14.19
CA PRO A 81 7.59 -10.53 -14.39
C PRO A 81 6.83 -11.09 -13.19
N GLU A 82 5.81 -11.91 -13.45
CA GLU A 82 5.13 -12.66 -12.40
C GLU A 82 6.09 -13.67 -11.76
N ARG A 83 5.94 -13.86 -10.44
CA ARG A 83 6.70 -14.89 -9.73
C ARG A 83 5.96 -16.22 -9.74
N PRO A 84 6.62 -17.32 -10.13
CA PRO A 84 5.99 -18.64 -10.08
C PRO A 84 5.73 -19.06 -8.62
N PRO A 85 4.70 -19.89 -8.39
CA PRO A 85 4.44 -20.45 -7.07
C PRO A 85 5.56 -21.42 -6.68
N VAL A 86 5.96 -21.40 -5.41
CA VAL A 86 6.99 -22.30 -4.85
C VAL A 86 6.45 -22.93 -3.57
N LYS A 87 6.82 -24.18 -3.29
CA LYS A 87 6.49 -24.80 -2.01
C LYS A 87 7.36 -24.20 -0.91
N LEU A 88 6.73 -23.92 0.23
CA LEU A 88 7.39 -23.30 1.37
C LEU A 88 8.63 -24.08 1.85
N ASP A 89 8.57 -25.41 1.83
CA ASP A 89 9.64 -26.30 2.28
C ASP A 89 10.83 -26.37 1.31
N ASP A 90 10.65 -25.92 0.06
CA ASP A 90 11.72 -25.85 -0.94
C ASP A 90 12.58 -24.59 -0.78
N ILE A 91 12.16 -23.63 0.06
CA ILE A 91 12.88 -22.38 0.29
C ILE A 91 13.94 -22.60 1.38
N PRO A 92 15.25 -22.42 1.08
CA PRO A 92 16.29 -22.56 2.08
C PRO A 92 16.06 -21.65 3.29
N ALA A 93 16.24 -22.17 4.51
CA ALA A 93 15.92 -21.45 5.74
C ALA A 93 16.59 -20.06 5.83
N GLY A 94 17.84 -19.92 5.41
CA GLY A 94 18.56 -18.64 5.40
C GLY A 94 18.10 -17.63 4.33
N ALA A 95 17.29 -18.06 3.35
CA ALA A 95 16.69 -17.20 2.34
C ALA A 95 15.19 -16.94 2.59
N ARG A 96 14.60 -17.59 3.60
CA ARG A 96 13.17 -17.52 3.86
C ARG A 96 12.84 -16.30 4.73
N PHE A 97 12.04 -15.39 4.20
CA PHE A 97 11.30 -14.43 5.02
C PHE A 97 10.30 -15.14 5.93
N THR A 98 10.30 -14.78 7.20
CA THR A 98 9.38 -15.31 8.21
C THR A 98 8.07 -14.52 8.25
N ASP A 99 7.00 -15.14 8.76
CA ASP A 99 5.69 -14.48 8.85
C ASP A 99 5.73 -13.14 9.62
N PRO A 100 6.43 -13.00 10.77
CA PRO A 100 6.56 -11.73 11.46
C PRO A 100 7.31 -10.65 10.64
N GLU A 101 8.36 -11.03 9.90
CA GLU A 101 9.11 -10.09 9.04
C GLU A 101 8.24 -9.59 7.89
N ILE A 102 7.49 -10.49 7.26
CA ILE A 102 6.53 -10.16 6.21
C ILE A 102 5.47 -9.23 6.79
N ALA A 103 4.84 -9.58 7.91
CA ALA A 103 3.78 -8.78 8.52
C ALA A 103 4.26 -7.37 8.91
N ALA A 104 5.48 -7.24 9.43
CA ALA A 104 6.09 -5.94 9.72
C ALA A 104 6.33 -5.13 8.42
N LYS A 105 6.79 -5.79 7.35
CA LYS A 105 6.99 -5.14 6.05
C LYS A 105 5.68 -4.65 5.45
N LEU A 106 4.60 -5.44 5.52
CA LEU A 106 3.28 -5.02 5.05
C LEU A 106 2.75 -3.81 5.83
N ALA A 107 2.97 -3.76 7.15
CA ALA A 107 2.62 -2.62 7.97
C ALA A 107 3.38 -1.36 7.54
N ALA A 108 4.70 -1.47 7.32
CA ALA A 108 5.54 -0.37 6.87
C ALA A 108 5.14 0.14 5.48
N ASP A 109 4.93 -0.76 4.53
CA ASP A 109 4.52 -0.42 3.16
C ASP A 109 3.14 0.25 3.13
N THR A 110 2.19 -0.25 3.91
CA THR A 110 0.85 0.34 4.03
C THR A 110 0.92 1.74 4.64
N SER A 111 1.74 1.94 5.67
CA SER A 111 1.96 3.26 6.28
C SER A 111 2.56 4.26 5.28
N LEU A 112 3.56 3.84 4.49
CA LEU A 112 4.14 4.68 3.43
C LEU A 112 3.11 5.03 2.36
N GLY A 113 2.27 4.07 1.96
CA GLY A 113 1.19 4.29 1.01
C GLY A 113 0.15 5.31 1.50
N LEU A 114 -0.20 5.32 2.79
CA LEU A 114 -1.10 6.31 3.39
C LEU A 114 -0.53 7.72 3.34
N VAL A 115 0.75 7.87 3.71
CA VAL A 115 1.47 9.15 3.65
C VAL A 115 1.54 9.66 2.21
N ALA A 116 1.91 8.78 1.26
CA ALA A 116 1.98 9.14 -0.16
C ALA A 116 0.60 9.57 -0.69
N ALA A 117 -0.46 8.82 -0.41
CA ALA A 117 -1.81 9.19 -0.84
C ALA A 117 -2.25 10.55 -0.28
N SER A 118 -1.97 10.82 0.99
CA SER A 118 -2.24 12.14 1.61
C SER A 118 -1.53 13.29 0.90
N GLN A 119 -0.25 13.09 0.54
CA GLN A 119 0.51 14.11 -0.19
C GLN A 119 -0.09 14.38 -1.57
N VAL A 120 -0.49 13.32 -2.30
CA VAL A 120 -1.12 13.48 -3.62
C VAL A 120 -2.46 14.20 -3.51
N ILE A 121 -3.30 13.84 -2.54
CA ILE A 121 -4.57 14.55 -2.29
C ILE A 121 -4.33 16.05 -2.08
N GLY A 122 -3.35 16.42 -1.25
CA GLY A 122 -3.09 17.82 -0.90
C GLY A 122 -2.46 18.65 -2.01
N GLN A 123 -1.74 18.03 -2.95
CA GLN A 123 -1.10 18.75 -4.07
C GLN A 123 -1.92 18.75 -5.36
N SER A 124 -2.95 17.90 -5.47
CA SER A 124 -3.75 17.78 -6.70
C SER A 124 -4.58 19.04 -6.93
N ILE A 125 -4.61 19.50 -8.17
CA ILE A 125 -5.51 20.57 -8.63
C ILE A 125 -6.69 19.98 -9.39
N ARG A 126 -6.49 18.85 -10.06
CA ARG A 126 -7.56 18.08 -10.69
C ARG A 126 -8.30 17.25 -9.65
N GLU A 127 -9.59 17.49 -9.51
CA GLU A 127 -10.43 16.85 -8.50
C GLU A 127 -10.52 15.33 -8.69
N ASP A 128 -10.41 14.83 -9.94
CA ASP A 128 -10.43 13.40 -10.20
C ASP A 128 -9.18 12.67 -9.69
N ILE A 129 -8.02 13.35 -9.68
CA ILE A 129 -6.78 12.80 -9.08
C ILE A 129 -6.90 12.80 -7.55
N GLY A 130 -7.31 13.92 -6.98
CA GLY A 130 -7.54 14.01 -5.53
C GLY A 130 -8.52 12.93 -5.04
N ALA A 131 -9.63 12.74 -5.75
CA ALA A 131 -10.62 11.71 -5.45
C ALA A 131 -10.07 10.28 -5.60
N LEU A 132 -9.26 10.01 -6.63
CA LEU A 132 -8.62 8.70 -6.84
C LEU A 132 -7.71 8.32 -5.66
N PHE A 133 -6.85 9.24 -5.22
CA PHE A 133 -5.96 8.97 -4.10
C PHE A 133 -6.68 8.99 -2.75
N ALA A 134 -7.79 9.73 -2.60
CA ALA A 134 -8.65 9.62 -1.43
C ALA A 134 -9.29 8.22 -1.31
N LYS A 135 -9.75 7.63 -2.43
CA LYS A 135 -10.23 6.24 -2.47
C LYS A 135 -9.14 5.27 -2.02
N TYR A 136 -7.92 5.39 -2.57
CA TYR A 136 -6.80 4.53 -2.15
C TYR A 136 -6.45 4.71 -0.67
N HIS A 137 -6.47 5.95 -0.18
CA HIS A 137 -6.21 6.24 1.23
C HIS A 137 -7.20 5.51 2.14
N VAL A 138 -8.51 5.58 1.85
CA VAL A 138 -9.55 4.88 2.64
C VAL A 138 -9.33 3.38 2.64
N THR A 139 -9.07 2.77 1.47
CA THR A 139 -8.82 1.32 1.40
C THR A 139 -7.56 0.91 2.15
N LYS A 140 -6.46 1.66 2.01
CA LYS A 140 -5.21 1.41 2.74
C LYS A 140 -5.39 1.60 4.25
N THR A 141 -6.22 2.53 4.71
CA THR A 141 -6.55 2.69 6.13
C THR A 141 -7.22 1.43 6.67
N ALA A 142 -8.22 0.90 5.96
CA ALA A 142 -8.90 -0.33 6.35
C ALA A 142 -7.94 -1.53 6.39
N LEU A 143 -7.06 -1.66 5.39
CA LEU A 143 -6.01 -2.69 5.37
C LEU A 143 -5.03 -2.52 6.53
N GLY A 144 -4.60 -1.28 6.84
CA GLY A 144 -3.71 -0.98 7.95
C GLY A 144 -4.27 -1.40 9.31
N VAL A 145 -5.57 -1.19 9.54
CA VAL A 145 -6.26 -1.66 10.76
C VAL A 145 -6.22 -3.18 10.85
N ARG A 146 -6.51 -3.89 9.75
CA ARG A 146 -6.46 -5.36 9.70
C ARG A 146 -5.05 -5.91 9.92
N ILE A 147 -4.04 -5.27 9.34
CA ILE A 147 -2.62 -5.62 9.57
C ILE A 147 -2.28 -5.46 11.06
N LEU A 148 -2.70 -4.38 11.70
CA LEU A 148 -2.47 -4.16 13.13
C LEU A 148 -3.16 -5.21 14.01
N GLN A 149 -4.42 -5.54 13.70
CA GLN A 149 -5.18 -6.57 14.42
C GLN A 149 -4.49 -7.94 14.32
N MET A 150 -4.13 -8.37 13.11
CA MET A 150 -3.41 -9.61 12.88
C MET A 150 -2.08 -9.65 13.65
N ASN A 151 -1.28 -8.58 13.58
CA ASN A 151 0.00 -8.52 14.31
C ASN A 151 -0.18 -8.64 15.83
N LYS A 152 -1.27 -8.08 16.40
CA LYS A 152 -1.61 -8.24 17.82
C LYS A 152 -2.03 -9.67 18.14
N GLU A 153 -2.96 -10.22 17.37
CA GLU A 153 -3.52 -11.57 17.59
C GLU A 153 -2.45 -12.66 17.49
N LYS A 154 -1.49 -12.51 16.57
CA LYS A 154 -0.40 -13.47 16.36
C LYS A 154 0.82 -13.24 17.27
N GLY A 155 0.82 -12.18 18.07
CA GLY A 155 1.96 -11.81 18.91
C GLY A 155 3.20 -11.35 18.12
N TRP A 156 3.03 -10.88 16.89
CA TRP A 156 4.12 -10.38 16.04
C TRP A 156 4.40 -8.89 16.23
N LEU A 157 3.47 -8.16 16.84
CA LEU A 157 3.68 -6.76 17.19
C LEU A 157 4.75 -6.65 18.28
N VAL A 158 5.88 -6.03 17.94
CA VAL A 158 6.87 -5.60 18.93
C VAL A 158 6.33 -4.36 19.64
N PRO A 159 6.02 -4.42 20.95
CA PRO A 159 5.47 -3.27 21.64
C PRO A 159 6.54 -2.18 21.76
N PRO A 160 6.24 -0.92 21.36
CA PRO A 160 7.10 0.20 21.71
C PRO A 160 7.06 0.43 23.23
N PRO A 161 7.96 1.27 23.78
CA PRO A 161 7.85 1.72 25.17
C PRO A 161 6.42 2.19 25.49
N LEU A 162 5.80 1.63 26.52
CA LEU A 162 4.43 1.90 26.90
C LEU A 162 4.38 2.87 28.09
N GLN A 163 3.58 3.93 27.97
CA GLN A 163 3.25 4.77 29.11
C GLN A 163 2.29 4.01 30.03
N ILE A 164 2.79 3.52 31.16
CA ILE A 164 1.97 2.85 32.16
C ILE A 164 1.37 3.93 33.07
N LYS A 165 0.04 4.02 33.14
CA LYS A 165 -0.62 4.77 34.22
C LYS A 165 -0.31 4.03 35.52
N ARG A 166 0.49 4.62 36.40
CA ARG A 166 0.61 4.12 37.77
C ARG A 166 -0.76 4.25 38.44
N PRO A 167 -1.25 3.22 39.15
CA PRO A 167 -2.39 3.43 40.03
C PRO A 167 -2.06 4.57 40.99
N GLU A 168 -3.03 5.46 41.22
CA GLU A 168 -2.91 6.49 42.25
C GLU A 168 -2.61 5.78 43.56
N SER A 169 -1.52 6.16 44.22
CA SER A 169 -1.27 5.71 45.58
C SER A 169 -2.43 6.22 46.42
N ASP A 170 -3.25 5.30 46.94
CA ASP A 170 -4.24 5.62 47.97
C ASP A 170 -3.47 6.26 49.13
N GLU A 171 -3.49 7.60 49.19
CA GLU A 171 -2.96 8.35 50.32
C GLU A 171 -3.86 8.04 51.54
N SER A 172 -3.32 7.23 52.44
CA SER A 172 -3.88 6.89 53.75
C SER A 172 -3.74 8.04 54.75
#